data_AF-A0A5U8KDK5-F1
#
_entry.id   AF-A0A5U8KDK5-F1
#
_cell.length_a   1.000
_cell.length_b   1.000
_cell.length_c   1.000
_cell.angle_alpha   90.00
_cell.angle_beta   90.00
_cell.angle_gamma   90.00
#
_symmetry.space_group_name_H-M   'P 1'
#
loop_
_entity.id
_entity.type
_entity.pdbx_description
1 polymer ?
#
loop_
_entity_poly.entity_id
_entity_poly.type
_entity_poly.pdbx_seq_one_letter_code
_entity_poly.pdbx_strand_id
1 'polypeptide(L)'
;MKTELPDDIEQLKAMLHEQQAALQQQNAIMKKQQTRLRQYAGQVAGYELEIERLRAQLDRLRRMLFGQSSEKKRHKLENQIRQAEKRLSELENRLNTARSYLEDAAAATESPETSSSSAAPVVDKSAVASRKSSRKSLPAELPRETLYLLPAETVCPACGGELKVMGETISEQLEIINTAFKVIETIRPKLACSRCDVIVQAPIPSKPIERSYASPGLLARILVSKYCEHTPLYRQSEIYARQGVELSRNTMVRWVAEMADRLSPLYIALNSYVLEAGKVHADDTPVKVLAPGSGKTKTGRLWVYVRDDRNAGSSLPSAVWFAYSPDRKEEHPQRHLAEYRGVLQADAYSAYDALYETGRVKEAACLAHARRKIHDEHVRRPTEVTHEALRRIAELYAIEAEIRGSPADERLVVRKARSVPLMQSLYDWIQLQRKTLSKHAEMAKALDYMLNQWDALNEYCRDGWVEIDNNICENALRCVALGRRNYMFFGSDNGGESAAIIYSLLSTCKLNGVEPESWLREVIGKINDWPSNRVHELLPWNFSPVK
;
A
#
# COMPACT_ATOMS: atom_id res chain seq x y z
N MET A 1 -24.89 3.75 -47.45
CA MET A 1 -25.56 3.46 -48.73
C MET A 1 -27.02 3.15 -48.42
N LYS A 2 -27.97 3.87 -49.01
CA LYS A 2 -29.39 3.55 -48.89
C LYS A 2 -29.64 2.34 -49.81
N THR A 3 -29.93 1.18 -49.24
CA THR A 3 -30.39 0.01 -50.00
C THR A 3 -31.85 0.23 -50.34
N GLU A 4 -32.12 0.65 -51.58
CA GLU A 4 -33.47 0.68 -52.15
C GLU A 4 -33.99 -0.75 -52.24
N LEU A 5 -35.13 -1.02 -51.61
CA LEU A 5 -35.79 -2.33 -51.67
C LEU A 5 -36.55 -2.43 -53.01
N PRO A 6 -36.56 -3.59 -53.69
CA PRO A 6 -37.32 -3.75 -54.93
C PRO A 6 -38.83 -3.61 -54.71
N ASP A 7 -39.55 -3.00 -55.67
CA ASP A 7 -41.01 -2.87 -55.65
C ASP A 7 -41.77 -4.13 -56.14
N ASP A 8 -41.04 -5.15 -56.61
CA ASP A 8 -41.61 -6.44 -57.04
C ASP A 8 -41.78 -7.39 -55.85
N ILE A 9 -43.02 -7.83 -55.62
CA ILE A 9 -43.41 -8.71 -54.51
C ILE A 9 -42.65 -10.04 -54.56
N GLU A 10 -42.40 -10.60 -55.74
CA GLU A 10 -41.68 -11.87 -55.87
C GLU A 10 -40.19 -11.71 -55.56
N GLN A 11 -39.58 -10.55 -55.90
CA GLN A 11 -38.20 -10.23 -55.52
C GLN A 11 -38.04 -10.00 -54.01
N LEU A 12 -39.01 -9.34 -53.36
CA LEU A 12 -39.02 -9.17 -51.91
C LEU A 12 -39.16 -10.51 -51.16
N LYS A 13 -40.00 -11.43 -51.65
CA LYS A 13 -40.11 -12.79 -51.09
C LYS A 13 -38.80 -13.56 -51.23
N ALA A 14 -38.12 -13.45 -52.38
CA ALA A 14 -36.81 -14.07 -52.60
C ALA A 14 -35.75 -13.53 -51.63
N MET A 15 -35.67 -12.21 -51.44
CA MET A 15 -34.76 -11.59 -50.47
C MET A 15 -35.04 -12.02 -49.03
N LEU A 16 -36.32 -12.19 -48.66
CA LEU A 16 -36.71 -12.62 -47.32
C LEU A 16 -36.35 -14.09 -47.07
N HIS A 17 -36.49 -14.96 -48.07
CA HIS A 17 -36.03 -16.35 -48.00
C HIS A 17 -34.50 -16.44 -47.90
N GLU A 18 -33.77 -15.62 -48.65
CA GLU A 18 -32.30 -15.54 -48.58
C GLU A 18 -31.83 -15.04 -47.21
N GLN A 19 -32.48 -14.00 -46.67
CA GLN A 19 -32.20 -13.48 -45.33
C GLN A 19 -32.51 -14.52 -44.24
N GLN A 20 -33.61 -15.28 -44.38
CA GLN A 20 -33.93 -16.37 -43.45
C GLN A 20 -32.89 -17.50 -43.51
N ALA A 21 -32.43 -17.87 -44.70
CA ALA A 21 -31.37 -18.87 -44.87
C ALA A 21 -30.04 -18.40 -44.24
N ALA A 22 -29.66 -17.13 -44.46
CA ALA A 22 -28.46 -16.54 -43.85
C ALA A 22 -28.55 -16.50 -42.32
N LEU A 23 -29.71 -16.13 -41.76
CA LEU A 23 -29.95 -16.12 -40.32
C LEU A 23 -29.87 -17.53 -39.71
N GLN A 24 -30.42 -18.54 -40.40
CA GLN A 24 -30.31 -19.94 -39.97
C GLN A 24 -28.86 -20.42 -39.97
N GLN A 25 -28.06 -20.06 -40.98
CA GLN A 25 -26.65 -20.39 -41.05
C GLN A 25 -25.84 -19.72 -39.92
N GLN A 26 -26.10 -18.43 -39.64
CA GLN A 26 -25.46 -17.70 -38.56
C GLN A 26 -25.79 -18.30 -37.18
N ASN A 27 -27.06 -18.65 -36.95
CA ASN A 27 -27.50 -19.31 -35.72
C ASN A 27 -26.84 -20.68 -35.52
N ALA A 28 -26.62 -21.44 -36.60
CA ALA A 28 -25.91 -22.71 -36.55
C ALA A 28 -24.43 -22.56 -36.16
N ILE A 29 -23.76 -21.51 -36.66
CA ILE A 29 -22.37 -21.18 -36.32
C ILE A 29 -22.26 -20.75 -34.85
N MET A 30 -23.12 -19.85 -34.39
CA MET A 30 -23.17 -19.40 -33.00
C MET A 30 -23.39 -20.57 -32.03
N LYS A 31 -24.28 -21.50 -32.37
CA LYS A 31 -24.53 -22.70 -31.55
C LYS A 31 -23.29 -23.61 -31.46
N LYS A 32 -22.52 -23.75 -32.54
CA LYS A 32 -21.25 -24.50 -32.53
C LYS A 32 -20.19 -23.81 -31.66
N GLN A 33 -20.07 -22.49 -31.74
CA GLN A 33 -19.14 -21.70 -30.92
C GLN A 33 -19.48 -21.78 -29.43
N GLN A 34 -20.74 -21.59 -29.05
CA GLN A 34 -21.20 -21.74 -27.66
C GLN A 34 -20.94 -23.14 -27.10
N THR A 35 -21.08 -24.19 -27.93
CA THR A 35 -20.77 -25.57 -27.52
C THR A 35 -19.28 -25.74 -27.22
N ARG A 36 -18.38 -25.15 -28.03
CA ARG A 36 -16.93 -25.18 -27.78
C ARG A 36 -16.56 -24.42 -26.50
N LEU A 37 -17.13 -23.25 -26.28
CA LEU A 37 -16.90 -22.47 -25.05
C LEU A 37 -17.29 -23.25 -23.80
N ARG A 38 -18.46 -23.91 -23.80
CA ARG A 38 -18.88 -24.77 -22.69
C ARG A 38 -17.93 -25.93 -22.46
N GLN A 39 -17.41 -26.54 -23.53
CA GLN A 39 -16.46 -27.64 -23.44
C GLN A 39 -15.14 -27.19 -22.79
N TYR A 40 -14.55 -26.07 -23.24
CA TYR A 40 -13.31 -25.56 -22.66
C TYR A 40 -13.49 -25.06 -21.23
N ALA A 41 -14.59 -24.38 -20.92
CA ALA A 41 -14.92 -23.98 -19.56
C ALA A 41 -15.05 -25.18 -18.62
N GLY A 42 -15.67 -26.28 -19.07
CA GLY A 42 -15.74 -27.53 -18.32
C GLY A 42 -14.37 -28.19 -18.09
N GLN A 43 -13.46 -28.13 -19.08
CA GLN A 43 -12.09 -28.62 -18.92
C GLN A 43 -11.29 -27.81 -17.91
N VAL A 44 -11.39 -26.48 -17.95
CA VAL A 44 -10.74 -25.57 -16.98
C VAL A 44 -11.22 -25.89 -15.56
N ALA A 45 -12.54 -25.96 -15.34
CA ALA A 45 -13.10 -26.29 -14.04
C ALA A 45 -12.67 -27.68 -13.54
N GLY A 46 -12.59 -28.68 -14.44
CA GLY A 46 -12.12 -30.02 -14.11
C GLY A 46 -10.65 -30.04 -13.65
N TYR A 47 -9.77 -29.33 -14.35
CA TYR A 47 -8.36 -29.23 -13.98
C TYR A 47 -8.14 -28.46 -12.68
N GLU A 48 -8.89 -27.37 -12.45
CA GLU A 48 -8.82 -26.62 -11.19
C GLU A 48 -9.17 -27.50 -9.99
N LEU A 49 -10.24 -28.30 -10.10
CA LEU A 49 -10.65 -29.24 -9.04
C LEU A 49 -9.60 -30.34 -8.79
N GLU A 50 -9.01 -30.91 -9.85
CA GLU A 50 -7.98 -31.95 -9.70
C GLU A 50 -6.69 -31.38 -9.07
N ILE A 51 -6.31 -30.15 -9.44
CA ILE A 51 -5.18 -29.41 -8.85
C ILE A 51 -5.41 -29.15 -7.36
N GLU A 52 -6.59 -28.68 -6.96
CA GLU A 52 -6.92 -28.48 -5.55
C GLU A 52 -6.84 -29.79 -4.75
N ARG A 53 -7.39 -30.87 -5.29
CA ARG A 53 -7.31 -32.21 -4.68
C ARG A 53 -5.86 -32.67 -4.51
N LEU A 54 -5.01 -32.49 -5.52
CA LEU A 54 -3.59 -32.85 -5.48
C LEU A 54 -2.81 -31.98 -4.49
N ARG A 55 -3.09 -30.69 -4.39
CA ARG A 55 -2.49 -29.79 -3.39
C ARG A 55 -2.85 -30.22 -1.97
N ALA A 56 -4.11 -30.55 -1.71
CA ALA A 56 -4.53 -31.08 -0.41
C ALA A 56 -3.85 -32.42 -0.07
N GLN A 57 -3.66 -33.30 -1.06
CA GLN A 57 -2.91 -34.54 -0.90
C GLN A 57 -1.42 -34.29 -0.58
N LEU A 58 -0.79 -33.34 -1.26
CA LEU A 58 0.60 -32.95 -1.00
C LEU A 58 0.80 -32.40 0.42
N ASP A 59 -0.12 -31.56 0.89
CA ASP A 59 -0.07 -31.03 2.26
C ASP A 59 -0.21 -32.15 3.29
N ARG A 60 -1.09 -33.14 3.04
CA ARG A 60 -1.20 -34.33 3.89
C ARG A 60 0.09 -35.14 3.90
N LEU A 61 0.68 -35.42 2.74
CA LEU A 61 1.93 -36.19 2.64
C LEU A 61 3.11 -35.46 3.31
N ARG A 62 3.20 -34.13 3.14
CA ARG A 62 4.23 -33.30 3.79
C ARG A 62 4.08 -33.30 5.31
N ARG A 63 2.86 -33.21 5.85
CA ARG A 63 2.63 -33.32 7.31
C ARG A 63 3.02 -34.69 7.84
N MET A 64 2.74 -35.78 7.11
CA MET A 64 3.13 -37.13 7.50
C MET A 64 4.66 -37.33 7.49
N LEU A 65 5.39 -36.55 6.69
CA LEU A 65 6.86 -36.57 6.65
C LEU A 65 7.49 -35.98 7.93
N PHE A 66 6.85 -34.97 8.55
CA PHE A 66 7.36 -34.24 9.72
C PHE A 66 7.28 -34.99 11.06
N GLY A 67 7.02 -36.31 11.06
CA GLY A 67 6.93 -37.12 12.29
C GLY A 67 7.39 -38.58 12.16
N GLN A 68 8.06 -38.97 11.07
CA GLN A 68 8.49 -40.35 10.81
C GLN A 68 9.97 -40.57 11.15
N SER A 69 10.25 -41.54 12.04
CA SER A 69 11.61 -41.93 12.45
C SER A 69 12.23 -43.07 11.62
N SER A 70 11.46 -43.72 10.73
CA SER A 70 11.95 -44.82 9.89
C SER A 70 12.38 -44.33 8.51
N GLU A 71 13.68 -44.43 8.20
CA GLU A 71 14.28 -43.98 6.92
C GLU A 71 13.59 -44.58 5.68
N LYS A 72 13.23 -45.87 5.71
CA LYS A 72 12.57 -46.55 4.58
C LYS A 72 11.15 -46.01 4.30
N LYS A 73 10.40 -45.64 5.35
CA LYS A 73 9.06 -45.05 5.22
C LYS A 73 9.13 -43.58 4.80
N ARG A 74 10.14 -42.85 5.30
CA ARG A 74 10.46 -41.49 4.89
C ARG A 74 10.77 -41.41 3.40
N HIS A 75 11.64 -42.28 2.89
CA HIS A 75 11.99 -42.32 1.46
C HIS A 75 10.77 -42.64 0.57
N LYS A 76 9.86 -43.52 1.03
CA LYS A 76 8.61 -43.80 0.32
C LYS A 76 7.70 -42.58 0.23
N LEU A 77 7.57 -41.81 1.32
CA LEU A 77 6.79 -40.57 1.35
C LEU A 77 7.40 -39.48 0.46
N GLU A 78 8.73 -39.33 0.49
CA GLU A 78 9.45 -38.39 -0.38
C GLU A 78 9.25 -38.71 -1.87
N ASN A 79 9.26 -39.99 -2.24
CA ASN A 79 8.97 -40.42 -3.61
C ASN A 79 7.51 -40.16 -4.02
N GLN A 80 6.56 -40.36 -3.11
CA GLN A 80 5.14 -40.03 -3.35
C GLN A 80 4.91 -38.53 -3.50
N ILE A 81 5.58 -37.70 -2.69
CA ILE A 81 5.55 -36.24 -2.81
C ILE A 81 6.10 -35.82 -4.18
N ARG A 82 7.26 -36.36 -4.58
CA ARG A 82 7.88 -36.04 -5.88
C ARG A 82 6.98 -36.42 -7.07
N GLN A 83 6.32 -37.58 -7.02
CA GLN A 83 5.37 -38.01 -8.05
C GLN A 83 4.13 -37.09 -8.11
N ALA A 84 3.59 -36.72 -6.95
CA ALA A 84 2.45 -35.81 -6.87
C ALA A 84 2.80 -34.39 -7.34
N GLU A 85 4.00 -33.88 -7.03
CA GLU A 85 4.51 -32.59 -7.52
C GLU A 85 4.69 -32.59 -9.05
N LYS A 86 5.21 -33.68 -9.63
CA LYS A 86 5.32 -33.84 -11.08
C LYS A 86 3.94 -33.80 -11.75
N ARG A 87 2.96 -34.53 -11.20
CA ARG A 87 1.59 -34.55 -11.73
C ARG A 87 0.89 -33.20 -11.58
N LEU A 88 1.15 -32.48 -10.48
CA LEU A 88 0.64 -31.13 -10.27
C LEU A 88 1.15 -30.17 -11.36
N SER A 89 2.45 -30.20 -11.64
CA SER A 89 3.05 -29.38 -12.70
C SER A 89 2.49 -29.71 -14.09
N GLU A 90 2.25 -30.99 -14.37
CA GLU A 90 1.63 -31.41 -15.63
C GLU A 90 0.19 -30.89 -15.77
N LEU A 91 -0.62 -30.99 -14.72
CA LEU A 91 -1.99 -30.47 -14.72
C LEU A 91 -2.04 -28.94 -14.78
N GLU A 92 -1.13 -28.24 -14.13
CA GLU A 92 -1.01 -26.78 -14.22
C GLU A 92 -0.69 -26.33 -15.65
N ASN A 93 0.18 -27.06 -16.36
CA ASN A 93 0.43 -26.80 -17.78
C ASN A 93 -0.82 -27.06 -18.63
N ARG A 94 -1.54 -28.16 -18.41
CA ARG A 94 -2.78 -28.47 -19.14
C ARG A 94 -3.89 -27.44 -18.87
N LEU A 95 -3.98 -26.94 -17.63
CA LEU A 95 -4.90 -25.86 -17.25
C LEU A 95 -4.57 -24.58 -18.00
N ASN A 96 -3.29 -24.18 -18.07
CA ASN A 96 -2.88 -22.99 -18.80
C ASN A 96 -3.19 -23.10 -20.29
N THR A 97 -2.92 -24.26 -20.89
CA THR A 97 -3.30 -24.54 -22.30
C THR A 97 -4.82 -24.47 -22.50
N ALA A 98 -5.62 -25.05 -21.60
CA ALA A 98 -7.07 -25.00 -21.68
C ALA A 98 -7.64 -23.58 -21.49
N ARG A 99 -7.01 -22.75 -20.64
CA ARG A 99 -7.35 -21.32 -20.48
C ARG A 99 -7.06 -20.53 -21.74
N SER A 100 -5.92 -20.75 -22.39
CA SER A 100 -5.59 -20.15 -23.69
C SER A 100 -6.66 -20.49 -24.74
N TYR A 101 -7.05 -21.76 -24.85
CA TYR A 101 -8.11 -22.14 -25.80
C TYR A 101 -9.48 -21.55 -25.47
N LEU A 102 -9.79 -21.34 -24.18
CA LEU A 102 -11.02 -20.68 -23.76
C LEU A 102 -10.99 -19.18 -24.11
N GLU A 103 -9.86 -18.51 -23.90
CA GLU A 103 -9.64 -17.10 -24.26
C GLU A 103 -9.70 -16.90 -25.77
N ASP A 104 -9.04 -17.75 -26.57
CA ASP A 104 -9.08 -17.70 -28.03
C ASP A 104 -10.50 -17.95 -28.57
N ALA A 105 -11.23 -18.91 -27.97
CA ALA A 105 -12.61 -19.19 -28.35
C ALA A 105 -13.58 -18.07 -27.94
N ALA A 106 -13.30 -17.34 -26.86
CA ALA A 106 -14.08 -16.18 -26.42
C ALA A 106 -13.80 -14.95 -27.28
N ALA A 107 -12.55 -14.75 -27.69
CA ALA A 107 -12.17 -13.70 -28.64
C ALA A 107 -12.82 -13.92 -30.02
N ALA A 108 -12.93 -15.17 -30.48
CA ALA A 108 -13.61 -15.50 -31.72
C ALA A 108 -15.13 -15.24 -31.72
N THR A 109 -15.76 -15.08 -30.54
CA THR A 109 -17.16 -14.64 -30.43
C THR A 109 -17.35 -13.12 -30.42
N GLU A 110 -16.27 -12.34 -30.29
CA GLU A 110 -16.30 -10.86 -30.28
C GLU A 110 -16.01 -10.22 -31.65
N SER A 111 -15.62 -11.01 -32.67
CA SER A 111 -15.35 -10.53 -34.03
C SER A 111 -16.39 -11.00 -35.05
N PRO A 112 -17.22 -10.11 -35.62
CA PRO A 112 -17.87 -10.34 -36.89
C PRO A 112 -16.93 -9.86 -38.02
N GLU A 113 -16.16 -10.76 -38.62
CA GLU A 113 -15.48 -10.45 -39.89
C GLU A 113 -16.47 -10.55 -41.05
N THR A 114 -16.84 -9.40 -41.61
CA THR A 114 -17.11 -9.31 -43.05
C THR A 114 -15.78 -9.36 -43.78
N SER A 115 -15.50 -10.47 -44.45
CA SER A 115 -14.50 -10.54 -45.51
C SER A 115 -15.17 -10.88 -46.83
N SER A 116 -15.02 -10.00 -47.82
CA SER A 116 -15.08 -10.36 -49.23
C SER A 116 -14.13 -9.48 -50.01
N SER A 117 -13.31 -10.14 -50.83
CA SER A 117 -12.17 -9.63 -51.56
C SER A 117 -12.52 -8.74 -52.75
N SER A 118 -11.61 -7.81 -53.08
CA SER A 118 -10.78 -7.82 -54.31
C SER A 118 -10.50 -6.42 -54.87
N ALA A 119 -9.29 -6.32 -55.46
CA ALA A 119 -8.74 -5.28 -56.33
C ALA A 119 -8.25 -3.96 -55.71
N ALA A 120 -6.92 -3.83 -55.64
CA ALA A 120 -6.17 -2.57 -55.68
C ALA A 120 -6.52 -1.80 -56.99
N PRO A 121 -6.40 -0.45 -57.10
CA PRO A 121 -5.11 0.21 -56.86
C PRO A 121 -5.12 1.68 -56.38
N VAL A 122 -3.88 2.15 -56.18
CA VAL A 122 -3.36 3.54 -56.17
C VAL A 122 -3.50 4.38 -54.89
N VAL A 123 -2.30 4.62 -54.36
CA VAL A 123 -1.84 5.63 -53.41
C VAL A 123 -2.49 7.01 -53.60
N ASP A 124 -3.07 7.56 -52.53
CA ASP A 124 -2.92 8.99 -52.26
C ASP A 124 -2.67 9.26 -50.77
N LYS A 125 -1.62 10.01 -50.51
CA LYS A 125 -1.12 10.38 -49.18
C LYS A 125 -1.73 11.73 -48.82
N SER A 126 -2.86 11.76 -48.14
CA SER A 126 -3.24 12.94 -47.34
C SER A 126 -4.32 12.58 -46.30
N ALA A 127 -4.23 13.24 -45.15
CA ALA A 127 -5.15 13.17 -44.00
C ALA A 127 -4.96 12.01 -43.00
N VAL A 128 -3.82 12.00 -42.30
CA VAL A 128 -3.74 11.47 -40.93
C VAL A 128 -4.38 12.49 -39.99
N ALA A 129 -5.70 12.41 -39.81
CA ALA A 129 -6.39 13.03 -38.69
C ALA A 129 -6.38 12.07 -37.50
N SER A 130 -5.72 12.47 -36.42
CA SER A 130 -5.58 11.72 -35.18
C SER A 130 -6.92 11.23 -34.62
N ARG A 131 -7.11 9.91 -34.49
CA ARG A 131 -8.22 9.34 -33.71
C ARG A 131 -7.97 9.63 -32.22
N LYS A 132 -8.65 10.65 -31.68
CA LYS A 132 -8.73 10.88 -30.23
C LYS A 132 -9.53 9.74 -29.60
N SER A 133 -8.90 9.00 -28.68
CA SER A 133 -9.61 8.10 -27.77
C SER A 133 -10.57 8.96 -26.92
N SER A 134 -11.87 8.90 -27.20
CA SER A 134 -12.90 9.55 -26.39
C SER A 134 -13.04 8.77 -25.09
N ARG A 135 -12.64 9.38 -23.98
CA ARG A 135 -12.91 8.86 -22.63
C ARG A 135 -14.43 8.78 -22.42
N LYS A 136 -14.88 7.74 -21.73
CA LYS A 136 -16.28 7.63 -21.27
C LYS A 136 -16.59 8.86 -20.40
N SER A 137 -17.71 9.52 -20.69
CA SER A 137 -18.20 10.65 -19.89
C SER A 137 -18.55 10.20 -18.47
N LEU A 138 -18.50 11.13 -17.51
CA LEU A 138 -18.97 10.84 -16.16
C LEU A 138 -20.49 10.60 -16.17
N PRO A 139 -21.04 9.79 -15.24
CA PRO A 139 -22.47 9.48 -15.21
C PRO A 139 -23.33 10.76 -15.16
N ALA A 140 -24.41 10.77 -15.95
CA ALA A 140 -25.28 11.94 -16.07
C ALA A 140 -26.13 12.14 -14.81
N GLU A 141 -26.38 11.06 -14.06
CA GLU A 141 -27.25 11.02 -12.88
C GLU A 141 -26.58 11.58 -11.61
N LEU A 142 -25.25 11.75 -11.61
CA LEU A 142 -24.54 12.32 -10.47
C LEU A 142 -24.84 13.82 -10.31
N PRO A 143 -24.99 14.31 -9.07
CA PRO A 143 -25.18 15.72 -8.81
C PRO A 143 -23.98 16.53 -9.31
N ARG A 144 -24.25 17.67 -9.95
CA ARG A 144 -23.24 18.59 -10.48
C ARG A 144 -23.16 19.85 -9.64
N GLU A 145 -21.95 20.24 -9.29
CA GLU A 145 -21.65 21.54 -8.72
C GLU A 145 -20.85 22.36 -9.73
N THR A 146 -21.40 23.49 -10.15
CA THR A 146 -20.80 24.34 -11.16
C THR A 146 -19.97 25.45 -10.51
N LEU A 147 -18.68 25.50 -10.86
CA LEU A 147 -17.76 26.55 -10.46
C LEU A 147 -17.43 27.43 -11.67
N TYR A 148 -17.78 28.72 -11.59
CA TYR A 148 -17.43 29.71 -12.60
C TYR A 148 -16.08 30.35 -12.26
N LEU A 149 -15.11 30.21 -13.15
CA LEU A 149 -13.81 30.88 -13.05
C LEU A 149 -13.73 31.98 -14.09
N LEU A 150 -13.97 33.22 -13.64
CA LEU A 150 -13.85 34.41 -14.47
C LEU A 150 -12.37 34.82 -14.60
N PRO A 151 -11.98 35.40 -15.76
CA PRO A 151 -10.67 36.04 -15.89
C PRO A 151 -10.48 37.14 -14.83
N ALA A 152 -9.23 37.37 -14.41
CA ALA A 152 -8.91 38.45 -13.47
C ALA A 152 -9.07 39.83 -14.12
N GLU A 153 -8.90 39.90 -15.43
CA GLU A 153 -8.99 41.09 -16.23
C GLU A 153 -10.46 41.48 -16.45
N THR A 154 -10.82 42.68 -15.98
CA THR A 154 -12.14 43.28 -16.22
C THR A 154 -12.20 44.11 -17.51
N VAL A 155 -11.03 44.43 -18.09
CA VAL A 155 -10.86 45.19 -19.34
C VAL A 155 -9.79 44.53 -20.20
N CYS A 156 -9.77 44.82 -21.50
CA CYS A 156 -8.79 44.24 -22.41
C CYS A 156 -7.35 44.63 -22.01
N PRO A 157 -6.45 43.66 -21.76
CA PRO A 157 -5.08 43.95 -21.34
C PRO A 157 -4.24 44.62 -22.44
N ALA A 158 -4.65 44.54 -23.70
CA ALA A 158 -3.92 45.12 -24.83
C ALA A 158 -4.36 46.56 -25.19
N CYS A 159 -5.65 46.90 -25.03
CA CYS A 159 -6.19 48.19 -25.50
C CYS A 159 -7.18 48.88 -24.55
N GLY A 160 -7.44 48.31 -23.37
CA GLY A 160 -8.40 48.85 -22.39
C GLY A 160 -9.87 48.80 -22.83
N GLY A 161 -10.20 48.13 -23.94
CA GLY A 161 -11.57 47.97 -24.43
C GLY A 161 -12.44 47.02 -23.58
N GLU A 162 -13.76 47.10 -23.78
CA GLU A 162 -14.75 46.26 -23.10
C GLU A 162 -14.68 44.79 -23.57
N LEU A 163 -14.75 43.87 -22.60
CA LEU A 163 -14.71 42.42 -22.81
C LEU A 163 -16.13 41.83 -22.84
N LYS A 164 -16.44 41.00 -23.84
CA LYS A 164 -17.73 40.32 -24.00
C LYS A 164 -17.57 38.80 -24.05
N VAL A 165 -18.52 38.06 -23.49
CA VAL A 165 -18.52 36.59 -23.52
C VAL A 165 -18.64 36.09 -24.95
N MET A 166 -17.67 35.28 -25.39
CA MET A 166 -17.61 34.67 -26.72
C MET A 166 -17.98 33.17 -26.69
N GLY A 167 -17.71 32.51 -25.57
CA GLY A 167 -17.97 31.10 -25.36
C GLY A 167 -17.36 30.64 -24.06
N GLU A 168 -17.32 29.33 -23.82
CA GLU A 168 -16.80 28.79 -22.57
C GLU A 168 -16.02 27.49 -22.77
N THR A 169 -15.30 27.08 -21.75
CA THR A 169 -14.66 25.76 -21.69
C THR A 169 -15.05 25.11 -20.39
N ILE A 170 -15.66 23.93 -20.49
CA ILE A 170 -16.12 23.15 -19.35
C ILE A 170 -15.12 22.02 -19.10
N SER A 171 -14.75 21.80 -17.84
CA SER A 171 -14.01 20.61 -17.43
C SER A 171 -14.66 19.97 -16.21
N GLU A 172 -14.87 18.66 -16.28
CA GLU A 172 -15.47 17.88 -15.20
C GLU A 172 -14.41 17.19 -14.34
N GLN A 173 -14.67 17.09 -13.03
CA GLN A 173 -13.95 16.24 -12.09
C GLN A 173 -14.93 15.42 -11.24
N LEU A 174 -14.60 14.16 -11.00
CA LEU A 174 -15.33 13.29 -10.07
C LEU A 174 -14.83 13.54 -8.65
N GLU A 175 -15.74 13.90 -7.75
CA GLU A 175 -15.50 14.21 -6.34
C GLU A 175 -16.30 13.30 -5.43
N ILE A 176 -15.76 13.09 -4.23
CA ILE A 176 -16.46 12.41 -3.14
C ILE A 176 -16.42 13.28 -1.88
N ILE A 177 -17.61 13.58 -1.36
CA ILE A 177 -17.78 14.26 -0.08
C ILE A 177 -18.47 13.29 0.86
N ASN A 178 -17.80 12.99 1.97
CA ASN A 178 -18.19 11.93 2.90
C ASN A 178 -18.31 10.58 2.16
N THR A 179 -19.51 10.22 1.75
CA THR A 179 -19.80 8.96 1.05
C THR A 179 -20.61 9.16 -0.22
N ALA A 180 -20.80 10.40 -0.68
CA ALA A 180 -21.60 10.73 -1.86
C ALA A 180 -20.71 11.26 -2.98
N PHE A 181 -20.88 10.68 -4.18
CA PHE A 181 -20.23 11.17 -5.39
C PHE A 181 -20.95 12.38 -5.95
N LYS A 182 -20.16 13.32 -6.47
CA LYS A 182 -20.63 14.46 -7.26
C LYS A 182 -19.65 14.75 -8.39
N VAL A 183 -20.10 15.51 -9.38
CA VAL A 183 -19.24 16.06 -10.44
C VAL A 183 -19.03 17.54 -10.17
N ILE A 184 -17.77 17.97 -10.12
CA ILE A 184 -17.42 19.40 -10.12
C ILE A 184 -17.22 19.82 -11.56
N GLU A 185 -18.08 20.72 -12.04
CA GLU A 185 -18.01 21.30 -13.38
C GLU A 185 -17.35 22.67 -13.29
N THR A 186 -16.11 22.78 -13.75
CA THR A 186 -15.43 24.07 -13.83
C THR A 186 -15.68 24.71 -15.19
N ILE A 187 -16.42 25.81 -15.19
CA ILE A 187 -16.72 26.61 -16.38
C ILE A 187 -15.78 27.81 -16.42
N ARG A 188 -15.04 27.94 -17.53
CA ARG A 188 -14.14 29.07 -17.78
C ARG A 188 -14.62 29.85 -18.99
N PRO A 189 -15.33 30.98 -18.81
CA PRO A 189 -15.77 31.83 -19.91
C PRO A 189 -14.57 32.42 -20.67
N LYS A 190 -14.67 32.45 -21.99
CA LYS A 190 -13.77 33.15 -22.90
C LYS A 190 -14.37 34.51 -23.19
N LEU A 191 -13.67 35.57 -22.83
CA LEU A 191 -14.08 36.94 -23.10
C LEU A 191 -13.26 37.49 -24.26
N ALA A 192 -13.90 38.07 -25.27
CA ALA A 192 -13.24 38.72 -26.40
C ALA A 192 -13.39 40.24 -26.30
N CYS A 193 -12.31 40.97 -26.59
CA CYS A 193 -12.33 42.43 -26.64
C CYS A 193 -13.13 42.92 -27.85
N SER A 194 -14.07 43.83 -27.62
CA SER A 194 -14.90 44.39 -28.70
C SER A 194 -14.16 45.33 -29.67
N ARG A 195 -12.88 45.67 -29.39
CA ARG A 195 -12.08 46.60 -30.20
C ARG A 195 -10.97 45.91 -31.00
N CYS A 196 -10.30 44.92 -30.41
CA CYS A 196 -9.08 44.34 -30.96
C CYS A 196 -9.06 42.81 -30.92
N ASP A 197 -10.21 42.17 -30.63
CA ASP A 197 -10.43 40.73 -30.66
C ASP A 197 -9.50 39.87 -29.77
N VAL A 198 -8.78 40.50 -28.84
CA VAL A 198 -7.96 39.79 -27.84
C VAL A 198 -8.88 38.97 -26.93
N ILE A 199 -8.59 37.68 -26.81
CA ILE A 199 -9.34 36.75 -25.96
C ILE A 199 -8.64 36.60 -24.62
N VAL A 200 -9.41 36.76 -23.54
CA VAL A 200 -9.00 36.54 -22.17
C VAL A 200 -9.82 35.39 -21.58
N GLN A 201 -9.15 34.46 -20.89
CA GLN A 201 -9.78 33.33 -20.21
C GLN A 201 -9.00 33.04 -18.93
N ALA A 202 -9.70 32.69 -17.84
CA ALA A 202 -9.04 32.24 -16.61
C ALA A 202 -8.12 31.02 -16.90
N PRO A 203 -6.93 30.94 -16.27
CA PRO A 203 -6.03 29.79 -16.45
C PRO A 203 -6.70 28.48 -16.02
N ILE A 204 -6.23 27.35 -16.56
CA ILE A 204 -6.72 26.02 -16.13
C ILE A 204 -6.25 25.82 -14.69
N PRO A 205 -7.14 25.51 -13.73
CA PRO A 205 -6.71 25.15 -12.38
C PRO A 205 -5.76 23.96 -12.41
N SER A 206 -4.73 24.02 -11.58
CA SER A 206 -3.80 22.91 -11.40
C SER A 206 -4.58 21.68 -10.96
N LYS A 207 -4.37 20.56 -11.65
CA LYS A 207 -4.99 19.28 -11.32
C LYS A 207 -4.00 18.43 -10.56
N PRO A 208 -4.43 17.68 -9.52
CA PRO A 208 -3.57 16.74 -8.82
C PRO A 208 -2.83 15.81 -9.76
N ILE A 209 -3.54 15.25 -10.74
CA ILE A 209 -2.98 14.38 -11.77
C ILE A 209 -3.35 14.97 -13.13
N GLU A 210 -2.34 15.21 -13.95
CA GLU A 210 -2.56 15.73 -15.30
C GLU A 210 -3.49 14.84 -16.11
N ARG A 211 -4.43 15.47 -16.80
CA ARG A 211 -5.43 14.79 -17.62
C ARG A 211 -6.26 13.76 -16.86
N SER A 212 -6.26 13.72 -15.53
CA SER A 212 -7.20 12.92 -14.74
C SER A 212 -8.52 13.68 -14.53
N TYR A 213 -9.59 12.93 -14.35
CA TYR A 213 -10.87 13.47 -13.88
C TYR A 213 -11.00 13.32 -12.35
N ALA A 214 -10.05 12.68 -11.67
CA ALA A 214 -10.10 12.59 -10.21
C ALA A 214 -9.84 13.95 -9.56
N SER A 215 -10.70 14.31 -8.63
CA SER A 215 -10.52 15.45 -7.72
C SER A 215 -9.56 15.10 -6.57
N PRO A 216 -9.07 16.11 -5.82
CA PRO A 216 -8.29 15.88 -4.60
C PRO A 216 -9.02 15.01 -3.57
N GLY A 217 -10.32 15.21 -3.35
CA GLY A 217 -11.05 14.45 -2.34
C GLY A 217 -11.27 12.99 -2.74
N LEU A 218 -11.48 12.69 -4.03
CA LEU A 218 -11.52 11.30 -4.50
C LEU A 218 -10.18 10.59 -4.27
N LEU A 219 -9.07 11.24 -4.61
CA LEU A 219 -7.74 10.67 -4.42
C LEU A 219 -7.45 10.45 -2.93
N ALA A 220 -7.76 11.43 -2.07
CA ALA A 220 -7.64 11.32 -0.62
C ALA A 220 -8.44 10.13 -0.08
N ARG A 221 -9.71 10.01 -0.47
CA ARG A 221 -10.58 8.91 -0.03
C ARG A 221 -10.04 7.54 -0.41
N ILE A 222 -9.54 7.39 -1.64
CA ILE A 222 -8.95 6.12 -2.11
C ILE A 222 -7.73 5.72 -1.27
N LEU A 223 -6.85 6.69 -0.98
CA LEU A 223 -5.65 6.46 -0.17
C LEU A 223 -6.01 6.14 1.29
N VAL A 224 -6.86 6.92 1.94
CA VAL A 224 -7.29 6.67 3.33
C VAL A 224 -8.02 5.33 3.44
N SER A 225 -8.94 5.04 2.54
CA SER A 225 -9.66 3.75 2.51
C SER A 225 -8.68 2.57 2.39
N LYS A 226 -7.62 2.71 1.61
CA LYS A 226 -6.63 1.64 1.43
C LYS A 226 -5.69 1.48 2.62
N TYR A 227 -5.11 2.58 3.11
CA TYR A 227 -3.98 2.54 4.04
C TYR A 227 -4.38 2.75 5.50
N CYS A 228 -5.52 3.41 5.76
CA CYS A 228 -6.06 3.61 7.11
C CYS A 228 -7.19 2.65 7.45
N GLU A 229 -8.12 2.41 6.51
CA GLU A 229 -9.27 1.51 6.70
C GLU A 229 -8.99 0.08 6.18
N HIS A 230 -7.86 -0.12 5.50
CA HIS A 230 -7.40 -1.40 4.98
C HIS A 230 -8.35 -2.05 3.94
N THR A 231 -9.10 -1.24 3.20
CA THR A 231 -9.99 -1.66 2.12
C THR A 231 -9.21 -1.80 0.80
N PRO A 232 -9.02 -3.02 0.26
CA PRO A 232 -8.31 -3.22 -1.01
C PRO A 232 -9.00 -2.52 -2.19
N LEU A 233 -8.22 -2.13 -3.20
CA LEU A 233 -8.74 -1.35 -4.34
C LEU A 233 -9.86 -2.06 -5.12
N TYR A 234 -9.85 -3.40 -5.24
CA TYR A 234 -10.95 -4.11 -5.90
C TYR A 234 -12.27 -3.97 -5.13
N ARG A 235 -12.20 -3.98 -3.79
CA ARG A 235 -13.37 -3.80 -2.92
C ARG A 235 -13.87 -2.36 -2.98
N GLN A 236 -12.96 -1.38 -3.04
CA GLN A 236 -13.33 0.01 -3.29
C GLN A 236 -14.06 0.15 -4.64
N SER A 237 -13.56 -0.48 -5.70
CA SER A 237 -14.22 -0.50 -7.02
C SER A 237 -15.66 -1.03 -6.93
N GLU A 238 -15.88 -2.14 -6.24
CA GLU A 238 -17.23 -2.71 -6.03
C GLU A 238 -18.13 -1.79 -5.19
N ILE A 239 -17.58 -1.13 -4.16
CA ILE A 239 -18.33 -0.17 -3.34
C ILE A 239 -18.78 1.02 -4.19
N TYR A 240 -17.89 1.57 -5.00
CA TYR A 240 -18.20 2.72 -5.86
C TYR A 240 -19.18 2.35 -6.99
N ALA A 241 -19.09 1.13 -7.53
CA ALA A 241 -20.03 0.66 -8.54
C ALA A 241 -21.48 0.62 -8.03
N ARG A 242 -21.70 0.29 -6.75
CA ARG A 242 -23.04 0.34 -6.12
C ARG A 242 -23.61 1.76 -6.02
N GLN A 243 -22.76 2.78 -6.13
CA GLN A 243 -23.14 4.19 -6.15
C GLN A 243 -23.21 4.75 -7.59
N GLY A 244 -23.20 3.89 -8.61
CA GLY A 244 -23.24 4.29 -10.02
C GLY A 244 -21.90 4.72 -10.60
N VAL A 245 -20.78 4.49 -9.89
CA VAL A 245 -19.45 4.94 -10.28
C VAL A 245 -18.54 3.75 -10.61
N GLU A 246 -18.31 3.51 -11.91
CA GLU A 246 -17.41 2.47 -12.40
C GLU A 246 -15.94 2.93 -12.39
N LEU A 247 -15.23 2.67 -11.29
CA LEU A 247 -13.79 2.94 -11.18
C LEU A 247 -12.98 1.65 -11.28
N SER A 248 -12.24 1.47 -12.38
CA SER A 248 -11.41 0.29 -12.57
C SER A 248 -10.24 0.22 -11.59
N ARG A 249 -9.94 -0.99 -11.11
CA ARG A 249 -8.79 -1.26 -10.23
C ARG A 249 -7.47 -0.71 -10.79
N ASN A 250 -7.22 -0.90 -12.10
CA ASN A 250 -5.98 -0.45 -12.73
C ASN A 250 -5.82 1.07 -12.69
N THR A 251 -6.93 1.81 -12.84
CA THR A 251 -6.92 3.28 -12.73
C THR A 251 -6.54 3.70 -11.31
N MET A 252 -7.14 3.07 -10.29
CA MET A 252 -6.80 3.36 -8.90
C MET A 252 -5.37 2.96 -8.54
N VAL A 253 -4.84 1.85 -9.08
CA VAL A 253 -3.43 1.47 -8.89
C VAL A 253 -2.50 2.54 -9.43
N ARG A 254 -2.77 3.05 -10.65
CA ARG A 254 -1.99 4.15 -11.24
C ARG A 254 -2.07 5.41 -10.39
N TRP A 255 -3.26 5.79 -9.94
CA TRP A 255 -3.43 6.97 -9.08
C TRP A 255 -2.69 6.83 -7.75
N VAL A 256 -2.67 5.65 -7.13
CA VAL A 256 -1.90 5.40 -5.90
C VAL A 256 -0.40 5.66 -6.15
N ALA A 257 0.16 5.16 -7.25
CA ALA A 257 1.57 5.38 -7.59
C ALA A 257 1.85 6.87 -7.88
N GLU A 258 1.04 7.51 -8.72
CA GLU A 258 1.20 8.93 -9.05
C GLU A 258 1.05 9.84 -7.80
N MET A 259 0.20 9.47 -6.84
CA MET A 259 0.10 10.19 -5.57
C MET A 259 1.31 9.97 -4.69
N ALA A 260 1.86 8.75 -4.62
CA ALA A 260 3.09 8.53 -3.87
C ALA A 260 4.24 9.39 -4.42
N ASP A 261 4.39 9.45 -5.75
CA ASP A 261 5.40 10.30 -6.39
C ASP A 261 5.22 11.78 -6.04
N ARG A 262 3.98 12.28 -6.10
CA ARG A 262 3.68 13.68 -5.78
C ARG A 262 3.84 14.02 -4.30
N LEU A 263 3.57 13.06 -3.42
CA LEU A 263 3.77 13.21 -1.98
C LEU A 263 5.22 12.95 -1.54
N SER A 264 6.11 12.52 -2.44
CA SER A 264 7.51 12.22 -2.13
C SER A 264 8.27 13.39 -1.48
N PRO A 265 8.12 14.66 -1.90
CA PRO A 265 8.78 15.78 -1.22
C PRO A 265 8.41 15.91 0.26
N LEU A 266 7.14 15.63 0.61
CA LEU A 266 6.68 15.60 2.00
C LEU A 266 7.28 14.42 2.77
N TYR A 267 7.37 13.26 2.13
CA TYR A 267 8.01 12.08 2.70
C TYR A 267 9.50 12.29 2.97
N ILE A 268 10.21 13.00 2.09
CA ILE A 268 11.61 13.39 2.29
C ILE A 268 11.74 14.36 3.47
N ALA A 269 10.90 15.40 3.53
CA ALA A 269 10.90 16.34 4.65
C ALA A 269 10.57 15.65 5.99
N LEU A 270 9.62 14.71 5.98
CA LEU A 270 9.27 13.90 7.14
C LEU A 270 10.43 13.01 7.59
N ASN A 271 11.14 12.37 6.64
CA ASN A 271 12.33 11.57 6.95
C ASN A 271 13.41 12.43 7.63
N SER A 272 13.72 13.60 7.08
CA SER A 272 14.67 14.54 7.69
C SER A 272 14.28 14.89 9.12
N TYR A 273 12.99 15.16 9.37
CA TYR A 273 12.49 15.44 10.72
C TYR A 273 12.57 14.24 11.67
N VAL A 274 12.24 13.03 11.20
CA VAL A 274 12.31 11.80 12.02
C VAL A 274 13.74 11.47 12.40
N LEU A 275 14.70 11.73 11.50
CA LEU A 275 16.13 11.43 11.69
C LEU A 275 16.97 12.64 12.14
N GLU A 276 16.34 13.72 12.59
CA GLU A 276 17.03 14.76 13.35
C GLU A 276 17.68 14.16 14.61
N ALA A 277 18.76 14.79 15.09
CA ALA A 277 19.51 14.28 16.22
C ALA A 277 18.63 14.14 17.48
N GLY A 278 18.70 12.99 18.15
CA GLY A 278 17.83 12.69 19.29
C GLY A 278 17.71 11.19 19.55
N LYS A 279 16.51 10.72 19.87
CA LYS A 279 16.17 9.30 19.99
C LYS A 279 15.21 8.91 18.89
N VAL A 280 15.50 7.82 18.19
CA VAL A 280 14.60 7.21 17.21
C VAL A 280 14.37 5.74 17.55
N HIS A 281 13.12 5.32 17.49
CA HIS A 281 12.73 3.92 17.61
C HIS A 281 12.83 3.24 16.24
N ALA A 282 13.36 2.02 16.16
CA ALA A 282 13.43 1.26 14.91
C ALA A 282 12.97 -0.19 15.05
N ASP A 283 12.32 -0.70 14.00
CA ASP A 283 11.88 -2.09 13.86
C ASP A 283 11.61 -2.38 12.37
N ASP A 284 11.26 -3.62 12.04
CA ASP A 284 10.90 -4.03 10.69
C ASP A 284 9.76 -5.05 10.66
N THR A 285 9.00 -5.07 9.57
CA THR A 285 7.99 -6.10 9.33
C THR A 285 8.13 -6.71 7.94
N PRO A 286 7.95 -8.04 7.79
CA PRO A 286 7.92 -8.67 6.47
C PRO A 286 6.64 -8.32 5.71
N VAL A 287 6.80 -8.12 4.41
CA VAL A 287 5.73 -7.92 3.43
C VAL A 287 5.93 -8.85 2.24
N LYS A 288 4.84 -9.41 1.72
CA LYS A 288 4.88 -10.22 0.50
C LYS A 288 4.86 -9.31 -0.71
N VAL A 289 5.70 -9.60 -1.69
CA VAL A 289 5.82 -8.82 -2.93
C VAL A 289 5.78 -9.79 -4.09
N LEU A 290 4.96 -9.53 -5.11
CA LEU A 290 4.92 -10.37 -6.30
C LEU A 290 6.30 -10.40 -6.96
N ALA A 291 6.72 -11.59 -7.41
CA ALA A 291 7.89 -11.77 -8.24
C ALA A 291 7.44 -12.27 -9.62
N PRO A 292 7.17 -11.35 -10.58
CA PRO A 292 6.65 -11.70 -11.90
C PRO A 292 7.48 -12.79 -12.60
N GLY A 293 6.81 -13.69 -13.31
CA GLY A 293 7.43 -14.84 -13.99
C GLY A 293 7.69 -16.06 -13.10
N SER A 294 7.67 -15.93 -11.77
CA SER A 294 7.94 -17.06 -10.86
C SER A 294 6.68 -17.75 -10.31
N GLY A 295 5.50 -17.13 -10.47
CA GLY A 295 4.25 -17.57 -9.81
C GLY A 295 4.29 -17.48 -8.27
N LYS A 296 5.34 -16.88 -7.69
CA LYS A 296 5.57 -16.78 -6.23
C LYS A 296 5.66 -15.34 -5.78
N THR A 297 5.64 -15.15 -4.46
CA THR A 297 6.00 -13.90 -3.80
C THR A 297 7.41 -13.99 -3.23
N LYS A 298 8.18 -12.91 -3.33
CA LYS A 298 9.36 -12.68 -2.50
C LYS A 298 8.96 -11.95 -1.20
N THR A 299 9.86 -11.95 -0.22
CA THR A 299 9.66 -11.27 1.07
C THR A 299 10.47 -9.98 1.09
N GLY A 300 9.80 -8.85 0.91
CA GLY A 300 10.36 -7.53 1.18
C GLY A 300 10.21 -7.14 2.65
N ARG A 301 10.74 -5.97 3.00
CA ARG A 301 10.64 -5.40 4.35
C ARG A 301 10.09 -3.98 4.30
N LEU A 302 9.28 -3.66 5.30
CA LEU A 302 9.01 -2.28 5.68
C LEU A 302 9.72 -2.05 7.01
N TRP A 303 10.75 -1.23 6.96
CA TRP A 303 11.43 -0.67 8.12
C TRP A 303 10.60 0.49 8.65
N VAL A 304 10.58 0.68 9.95
CA VAL A 304 9.88 1.77 10.59
C VAL A 304 10.84 2.51 11.51
N TYR A 305 10.76 3.82 11.47
CA TYR A 305 11.51 4.73 12.32
C TYR A 305 10.52 5.69 12.96
N VAL A 306 10.46 5.73 14.29
CA VAL A 306 9.47 6.54 15.01
C VAL A 306 10.18 7.54 15.92
N ARG A 307 9.84 8.81 15.75
CA ARG A 307 10.13 9.89 16.68
C ARG A 307 8.87 10.17 17.48
N ASP A 308 8.85 9.75 18.74
CA ASP A 308 7.74 10.01 19.64
C ASP A 308 8.25 10.13 21.07
N ASP A 309 8.35 11.38 21.52
CA ASP A 309 8.89 11.72 22.84
C ASP A 309 7.82 12.26 23.79
N ARG A 310 6.53 12.03 23.47
CA ARG A 310 5.41 12.46 24.33
C ARG A 310 5.47 11.81 25.72
N ASN A 311 5.96 10.57 25.80
CA ASN A 311 6.19 9.90 27.10
C ASN A 311 7.26 10.60 27.95
N ALA A 312 8.13 11.43 27.34
CA ALA A 312 9.13 12.27 28.00
C ALA A 312 8.67 13.73 28.18
N GLY A 313 7.37 14.00 28.06
CA GLY A 313 6.80 15.34 28.19
C GLY A 313 7.07 16.27 27.00
N SER A 314 7.57 15.76 25.87
CA SER A 314 7.84 16.57 24.68
C SER A 314 6.55 17.10 24.05
N SER A 315 6.58 18.38 23.66
CA SER A 315 5.55 19.00 22.82
C SER A 315 5.87 18.94 21.32
N LEU A 316 7.01 18.36 20.94
CA LEU A 316 7.38 18.21 19.53
C LEU A 316 6.44 17.21 18.82
N PRO A 317 6.06 17.46 17.56
CA PRO A 317 5.22 16.55 16.80
C PRO A 317 5.78 15.12 16.73
N SER A 318 4.95 14.14 17.04
CA SER A 318 5.33 12.73 16.85
C SER A 318 5.25 12.36 15.38
N ALA A 319 6.21 11.60 14.87
CA ALA A 319 6.31 11.27 13.47
C ALA A 319 6.79 9.83 13.24
N VAL A 320 6.33 9.24 12.14
CA VAL A 320 6.75 7.91 11.73
C VAL A 320 7.15 7.91 10.26
N TRP A 321 8.32 7.35 10.00
CA TRP A 321 8.87 7.14 8.67
C TRP A 321 8.98 5.64 8.41
N PHE A 322 8.36 5.19 7.31
CA PHE A 322 8.52 3.84 6.81
C PHE A 322 9.45 3.85 5.60
N ALA A 323 10.37 2.90 5.53
CA ALA A 323 11.22 2.68 4.37
C ALA A 323 11.02 1.27 3.82
N TYR A 324 10.92 1.13 2.50
CA TYR A 324 10.80 -0.17 1.85
C TYR A 324 12.17 -0.70 1.40
N SER A 325 12.37 -2.02 1.53
CA SER A 325 13.47 -2.72 0.87
C SER A 325 13.02 -4.08 0.32
N PRO A 326 13.68 -4.58 -0.75
CA PRO A 326 13.32 -5.86 -1.37
C PRO A 326 13.72 -7.09 -0.55
N ASP A 327 14.58 -6.95 0.46
CA ASP A 327 15.03 -7.99 1.38
C ASP A 327 15.36 -7.42 2.78
N ARG A 328 15.83 -8.27 3.71
CA ARG A 328 16.19 -7.89 5.11
C ARG A 328 17.70 -7.79 5.34
N LYS A 329 18.46 -7.30 4.36
CA LYS A 329 19.91 -7.12 4.54
C LYS A 329 20.22 -5.91 5.43
N GLU A 330 21.34 -5.99 6.12
CA GLU A 330 21.86 -4.93 6.99
C GLU A 330 22.25 -3.64 6.24
N GLU A 331 22.55 -3.73 4.95
CA GLU A 331 22.85 -2.57 4.11
C GLU A 331 21.72 -1.52 4.09
N HIS A 332 20.47 -1.94 4.29
CA HIS A 332 19.31 -1.05 4.25
C HIS A 332 19.24 -0.15 5.48
N PRO A 333 19.16 -0.67 6.72
CA PRO A 333 19.19 0.20 7.90
C PRO A 333 20.49 1.02 8.00
N GLN A 334 21.62 0.48 7.53
CA GLN A 334 22.87 1.24 7.45
C GLN A 334 22.77 2.45 6.50
N ARG A 335 22.14 2.27 5.32
CA ARG A 335 21.89 3.36 4.37
C ARG A 335 20.88 4.37 4.93
N HIS A 336 19.80 3.89 5.55
CA HIS A 336 18.75 4.75 6.12
C HIS A 336 19.31 5.65 7.24
N LEU A 337 20.19 5.10 8.08
CA LEU A 337 20.77 5.77 9.24
C LEU A 337 22.21 6.24 9.00
N ALA A 338 22.62 6.42 7.74
CA ALA A 338 24.01 6.75 7.39
C ALA A 338 24.49 8.06 8.04
N GLU A 339 23.62 9.06 8.13
CA GLU A 339 23.93 10.39 8.67
C GLU A 339 23.38 10.63 10.09
N TYR A 340 22.52 9.73 10.59
CA TYR A 340 21.84 9.87 11.88
C TYR A 340 22.81 9.98 13.08
N ARG A 341 22.51 10.80 14.08
CA ARG A 341 23.31 10.88 15.31
C ARG A 341 22.40 10.90 16.51
N GLY A 342 22.66 10.05 17.49
CA GLY A 342 21.83 9.96 18.69
C GLY A 342 21.58 8.54 19.14
N VAL A 343 20.46 8.30 19.82
CA VAL A 343 20.09 7.00 20.35
C VAL A 343 19.20 6.26 19.37
N LEU A 344 19.53 5.02 19.04
CA LEU A 344 18.68 4.12 18.28
C LEU A 344 18.10 3.09 19.24
N GLN A 345 16.78 3.15 19.44
CA GLN A 345 16.07 2.21 20.28
C GLN A 345 15.43 1.12 19.43
N ALA A 346 15.92 -0.11 19.54
CA ALA A 346 15.50 -1.22 18.69
C ALA A 346 15.38 -2.54 19.46
N ASP A 347 14.93 -3.59 18.77
CA ASP A 347 15.25 -4.94 19.20
C ASP A 347 16.76 -5.21 18.96
N ALA A 348 17.32 -6.22 19.63
CA ALA A 348 18.73 -6.59 19.48
C ALA A 348 18.99 -7.30 18.14
N TYR A 349 18.59 -6.68 17.03
CA TYR A 349 18.80 -7.16 15.69
C TYR A 349 20.21 -6.79 15.22
N SER A 350 21.02 -7.81 14.94
CA SER A 350 22.45 -7.66 14.63
C SER A 350 22.75 -6.80 13.39
N ALA A 351 21.77 -6.52 12.53
CA ALA A 351 21.98 -5.63 11.38
C ALA A 351 22.29 -4.18 11.79
N TYR A 352 21.99 -3.80 13.03
CA TYR A 352 22.31 -2.48 13.57
C TYR A 352 23.71 -2.40 14.18
N ASP A 353 24.41 -3.52 14.40
CA ASP A 353 25.68 -3.58 15.15
C ASP A 353 26.74 -2.62 14.57
N ALA A 354 26.88 -2.60 13.24
CA ALA A 354 27.81 -1.73 12.51
C ALA A 354 27.53 -0.23 12.72
N LEU A 355 26.29 0.16 13.05
CA LEU A 355 25.96 1.57 13.34
C LEU A 355 26.54 2.03 14.68
N TYR A 356 26.72 1.11 15.63
CA TYR A 356 27.15 1.41 16.98
C TYR A 356 28.68 1.51 17.11
N GLU A 357 29.44 0.85 16.22
CA GLU A 357 30.91 0.77 16.27
C GLU A 357 31.61 2.13 16.33
N THR A 358 31.07 3.12 15.61
CA THR A 358 31.66 4.48 15.54
C THR A 358 31.34 5.35 16.74
N GLY A 359 30.43 4.92 17.63
CA GLY A 359 29.90 5.73 18.74
C GLY A 359 28.98 6.89 18.32
N ARG A 360 28.75 7.06 17.00
CA ARG A 360 27.82 8.06 16.44
C ARG A 360 26.37 7.77 16.80
N VAL A 361 26.03 6.48 16.82
CA VAL A 361 24.71 5.97 17.21
C VAL A 361 24.90 5.18 18.50
N LYS A 362 24.12 5.50 19.52
CA LYS A 362 24.10 4.80 20.79
C LYS A 362 22.97 3.78 20.81
N GLU A 363 23.28 2.56 21.23
CA GLU A 363 22.29 1.48 21.29
C GLU A 363 21.42 1.60 22.55
N ALA A 364 20.10 1.50 22.37
CA ALA A 364 19.15 1.28 23.46
C ALA A 364 18.30 0.03 23.18
N ALA A 365 18.40 -0.97 24.05
CA ALA A 365 17.71 -2.24 23.86
C ALA A 365 16.30 -2.23 24.46
N CYS A 366 15.42 -3.06 23.90
CA CYS A 366 14.03 -3.18 24.32
C CYS A 366 13.84 -4.19 25.47
N LEU A 367 13.48 -3.73 26.67
CA LEU A 367 13.20 -4.62 27.80
C LEU A 367 11.96 -5.49 27.59
N ALA A 368 10.99 -5.04 26.80
CA ALA A 368 9.82 -5.87 26.45
C ALA A 368 10.22 -7.12 25.64
N HIS A 369 11.22 -7.02 24.75
CA HIS A 369 11.76 -8.15 24.01
C HIS A 369 12.51 -9.13 24.93
N ALA A 370 13.31 -8.62 25.86
CA ALA A 370 13.95 -9.44 26.90
C ALA A 370 12.90 -10.17 27.77
N ARG A 371 11.90 -9.43 28.25
CA ARG A 371 10.79 -9.98 29.05
C ARG A 371 10.00 -11.06 28.29
N ARG A 372 9.75 -10.87 26.99
CA ARG A 372 9.00 -11.83 26.15
C ARG A 372 9.66 -13.21 26.15
N LYS A 373 11.00 -13.29 26.09
CA LYS A 373 11.73 -14.58 26.15
C LYS A 373 11.50 -15.33 27.47
N ILE A 374 11.47 -14.61 28.59
CA ILE A 374 11.17 -15.18 29.92
C ILE A 374 9.70 -15.59 30.01
N HIS A 375 8.80 -14.73 29.53
CA HIS A 375 7.37 -15.00 29.53
C HIS A 375 6.99 -16.23 28.70
N ASP A 376 7.60 -16.41 27.52
CA ASP A 376 7.36 -17.59 26.68
C ASP A 376 7.75 -18.89 27.39
N GLU A 377 8.84 -18.87 28.17
CA GLU A 377 9.20 -20.01 29.03
C GLU A 377 8.22 -20.18 30.18
N HIS A 378 7.82 -19.08 30.84
CA HIS A 378 6.83 -19.11 31.91
C HIS A 378 5.50 -19.74 31.48
N VAL A 379 5.00 -19.40 30.28
CA VAL A 379 3.77 -19.96 29.71
C VAL A 379 3.92 -21.46 29.40
N ARG A 380 5.09 -21.90 28.94
CA ARG A 380 5.36 -23.32 28.67
C ARG A 380 5.55 -24.12 29.96
N ARG A 381 6.30 -23.57 30.90
CA ARG A 381 6.70 -24.21 32.15
C ARG A 381 6.94 -23.15 33.24
N PRO A 382 5.92 -22.84 34.05
CA PRO A 382 6.09 -21.91 35.15
C PRO A 382 7.00 -22.50 36.23
N THR A 383 7.94 -21.69 36.70
CA THR A 383 8.89 -22.01 37.77
C THR A 383 9.10 -20.78 38.65
N GLU A 384 9.58 -20.97 39.89
CA GLU A 384 9.94 -19.87 40.79
C GLU A 384 10.91 -18.88 40.12
N VAL A 385 11.87 -19.37 39.33
CA VAL A 385 12.83 -18.54 38.59
C VAL A 385 12.11 -17.65 37.56
N THR A 386 11.17 -18.21 36.80
CA THR A 386 10.39 -17.40 35.83
C THR A 386 9.48 -16.38 36.51
N HIS A 387 8.84 -16.75 37.64
CA HIS A 387 7.98 -15.84 38.41
C HIS A 387 8.79 -14.67 38.96
N GLU A 388 9.92 -14.96 39.60
CA GLU A 388 10.78 -13.94 40.20
C GLU A 388 11.38 -12.99 39.16
N ALA A 389 11.82 -13.51 38.00
CA ALA A 389 12.29 -12.68 36.90
C ALA A 389 11.21 -11.71 36.40
N LEU A 390 9.98 -12.20 36.20
CA LEU A 390 8.85 -11.37 35.75
C LEU A 390 8.44 -10.35 36.81
N ARG A 391 8.47 -10.71 38.09
CA ARG A 391 8.19 -9.80 39.21
C ARG A 391 9.18 -8.63 39.25
N ARG A 392 10.48 -8.92 39.18
CA ARG A 392 11.55 -7.89 39.15
C ARG A 392 11.41 -6.94 37.96
N ILE A 393 11.11 -7.49 36.77
CA ILE A 393 10.85 -6.65 35.59
C ILE A 393 9.59 -5.79 35.80
N ALA A 394 8.53 -6.34 36.40
CA ALA A 394 7.29 -5.59 36.64
C ALA A 394 7.49 -4.38 37.58
N GLU A 395 8.37 -4.48 38.58
CA GLU A 395 8.72 -3.34 39.46
C GLU A 395 9.32 -2.17 38.67
N LEU A 396 10.15 -2.44 37.65
CA LEU A 396 10.69 -1.40 36.77
C LEU A 396 9.59 -0.70 35.98
N TYR A 397 8.64 -1.48 35.42
CA TYR A 397 7.50 -0.91 34.69
C TYR A 397 6.54 -0.12 35.59
N ALA A 398 6.44 -0.46 36.87
CA ALA A 398 5.65 0.31 37.83
C ALA A 398 6.23 1.73 37.99
N ILE A 399 7.55 1.86 38.10
CA ILE A 399 8.24 3.16 38.15
C ILE A 399 7.98 3.94 36.85
N GLU A 400 8.14 3.30 35.68
CA GLU A 400 7.93 3.96 34.39
C GLU A 400 6.49 4.43 34.18
N ALA A 401 5.51 3.73 34.76
CA ALA A 401 4.11 4.15 34.71
C ALA A 401 3.86 5.43 35.51
N GLU A 402 4.56 5.63 36.64
CA GLU A 402 4.43 6.82 37.49
C GLU A 402 5.04 8.07 36.85
N ILE A 403 6.16 7.95 36.13
CA ILE A 403 6.91 9.08 35.56
C ILE A 403 6.57 9.36 34.08
N ARG A 404 5.63 8.62 33.48
CA ARG A 404 5.25 8.82 32.09
C ARG A 404 4.59 10.17 31.88
N GLY A 405 5.10 10.93 30.92
CA GLY A 405 4.65 12.30 30.63
C GLY A 405 5.43 13.38 31.38
N SER A 406 6.25 13.01 32.37
CA SER A 406 7.21 13.94 32.98
C SER A 406 8.36 14.28 32.01
N PRO A 407 8.95 15.47 32.14
CA PRO A 407 10.17 15.85 31.44
C PRO A 407 11.31 14.84 31.58
N ALA A 408 12.17 14.75 30.56
CA ALA A 408 13.28 13.79 30.50
C ALA A 408 14.25 13.89 31.72
N ASP A 409 14.54 15.10 32.20
CA ASP A 409 15.39 15.33 33.36
C ASP A 409 14.77 14.79 34.66
N GLU A 410 13.47 15.02 34.89
CA GLU A 410 12.75 14.44 36.03
C GLU A 410 12.73 12.91 35.96
N ARG A 411 12.45 12.34 34.79
CA ARG A 411 12.49 10.89 34.56
C ARG A 411 13.86 10.33 34.94
N LEU A 412 14.93 10.99 34.51
CA LEU A 412 16.30 10.55 34.79
C LEU A 412 16.62 10.59 36.29
N VAL A 413 16.17 11.60 37.04
CA VAL A 413 16.34 11.68 38.50
C VAL A 413 15.68 10.49 39.18
N VAL A 414 14.42 10.19 38.85
CA VAL A 414 13.68 9.07 39.44
C VAL A 414 14.34 7.73 39.08
N ARG A 415 14.75 7.55 37.82
CA ARG A 415 15.41 6.32 37.36
C ARG A 415 16.74 6.09 38.08
N LYS A 416 17.56 7.13 38.28
CA LYS A 416 18.81 7.03 39.05
C LYS A 416 18.56 6.61 40.51
N ALA A 417 17.51 7.14 41.13
CA ALA A 417 17.19 6.83 42.53
C ALA A 417 16.53 5.44 42.72
N ARG A 418 15.68 5.01 41.79
CA ARG A 418 14.81 3.82 41.96
C ARG A 418 15.09 2.70 40.96
N SER A 419 15.21 3.00 39.68
CA SER A 419 15.38 1.98 38.63
C SER A 419 16.78 1.39 38.60
N VAL A 420 17.83 2.21 38.79
CA VAL A 420 19.23 1.74 38.77
C VAL A 420 19.51 0.69 39.86
N PRO A 421 19.11 0.87 41.14
CA PRO A 421 19.27 -0.18 42.15
C PRO A 421 18.52 -1.49 41.81
N LEU A 422 17.31 -1.40 41.24
CA LEU A 422 16.55 -2.57 40.83
C LEU A 422 17.16 -3.29 39.63
N MET A 423 17.69 -2.54 38.66
CA MET A 423 18.46 -3.10 37.54
C MET A 423 19.70 -3.84 38.08
N GLN A 424 20.47 -3.24 38.99
CA GLN A 424 21.62 -3.91 39.59
C GLN A 424 21.21 -5.18 40.36
N SER A 425 20.14 -5.11 41.16
CA SER A 425 19.61 -6.30 41.85
C SER A 425 19.19 -7.40 40.88
N LEU A 426 18.59 -7.04 39.74
CA LEU A 426 18.24 -7.97 38.68
C LEU A 426 19.49 -8.57 38.05
N TYR A 427 20.54 -7.79 37.77
CA TYR A 427 21.82 -8.29 37.26
C TYR A 427 22.42 -9.38 38.15
N ASP A 428 22.59 -9.06 39.44
CA ASP A 428 23.23 -9.94 40.42
C ASP A 428 22.43 -11.24 40.58
N TRP A 429 21.10 -11.11 40.61
CA TRP A 429 20.19 -12.25 40.66
C TRP A 429 20.31 -13.12 39.40
N ILE A 430 20.33 -12.53 38.21
CA ILE A 430 20.51 -13.27 36.94
C ILE A 430 21.83 -14.04 36.96
N GLN A 431 22.94 -13.40 37.36
CA GLN A 431 24.24 -14.07 37.45
C GLN A 431 24.22 -15.26 38.41
N LEU A 432 23.53 -15.16 39.54
CA LEU A 432 23.39 -16.27 40.48
C LEU A 432 22.58 -17.42 39.86
N GLN A 433 21.45 -17.13 39.21
CA GLN A 433 20.64 -18.17 38.56
C GLN A 433 21.38 -18.84 37.39
N ARG A 434 22.26 -18.11 36.69
CA ARG A 434 23.07 -18.70 35.61
C ARG A 434 24.03 -19.78 36.09
N LYS A 435 24.45 -19.76 37.36
CA LYS A 435 25.30 -20.80 37.96
C LYS A 435 24.56 -22.11 38.24
N THR A 436 23.23 -22.05 38.42
CA THR A 436 22.40 -23.21 38.76
C THR A 436 21.73 -23.83 37.52
N LEU A 437 21.46 -23.03 36.50
CA LEU A 437 20.80 -23.47 35.27
C LEU A 437 21.77 -24.14 34.29
N SER A 438 21.37 -25.28 33.73
CA SER A 438 22.06 -25.91 32.60
C SER A 438 22.14 -24.94 31.42
N LYS A 439 23.27 -24.94 30.69
CA LYS A 439 23.49 -24.10 29.50
C LYS A 439 22.45 -24.33 28.40
N HIS A 440 21.82 -25.50 28.36
CA HIS A 440 20.83 -25.85 27.33
C HIS A 440 19.40 -25.49 27.72
N ALA A 441 19.15 -25.04 28.95
CA ALA A 441 17.80 -24.65 29.38
C ALA A 441 17.32 -23.40 28.63
N GLU A 442 16.05 -23.36 28.23
CA GLU A 442 15.47 -22.18 27.57
C GLU A 442 15.53 -20.93 28.46
N MET A 443 15.30 -21.10 29.78
CA MET A 443 15.48 -20.01 30.74
C MET A 443 16.93 -19.50 30.78
N ALA A 444 17.93 -20.38 30.66
CA ALA A 444 19.33 -19.96 30.59
C ALA A 444 19.60 -19.08 29.36
N LYS A 445 19.06 -19.44 28.19
CA LYS A 445 19.17 -18.63 26.96
C LYS A 445 18.48 -17.27 27.10
N ALA A 446 17.33 -17.21 27.75
CA ALA A 446 16.62 -15.94 28.01
C ALA A 446 17.44 -15.01 28.91
N LEU A 447 18.07 -15.55 29.95
CA LEU A 447 18.96 -14.81 30.84
C LEU A 447 20.27 -14.39 30.16
N ASP A 448 20.88 -15.26 29.35
CA ASP A 448 22.07 -14.93 28.55
C ASP A 448 21.79 -13.77 27.59
N TYR A 449 20.61 -13.76 26.96
CA TYR A 449 20.19 -12.64 26.12
C TYR A 449 20.19 -11.31 26.88
N MET A 450 19.64 -11.28 28.11
CA MET A 450 19.66 -10.07 28.93
C MET A 450 21.07 -9.63 29.30
N LEU A 451 21.94 -10.58 29.66
CA LEU A 451 23.33 -10.28 30.03
C LEU A 451 24.13 -9.74 28.84
N ASN A 452 23.94 -10.31 27.64
CA ASN A 452 24.60 -9.85 26.43
C ASN A 452 24.18 -8.43 26.01
N GLN A 453 22.95 -8.03 26.38
CA GLN A 453 22.36 -6.74 26.04
C GLN A 453 22.34 -5.79 27.24
N TRP A 454 23.06 -6.10 28.31
CA TRP A 454 22.87 -5.44 29.60
C TRP A 454 23.16 -3.94 29.54
N ASP A 455 24.22 -3.55 28.84
CA ASP A 455 24.59 -2.13 28.71
C ASP A 455 23.51 -1.34 27.96
N ALA A 456 23.07 -1.84 26.81
CA ALA A 456 21.99 -1.25 26.02
C ALA A 456 20.64 -1.25 26.76
N LEU A 457 20.35 -2.28 27.57
CA LEU A 457 19.15 -2.34 28.42
C LEU A 457 19.19 -1.34 29.58
N ASN A 458 20.37 -0.85 29.96
CA ASN A 458 20.52 0.19 30.99
C ASN A 458 20.52 1.60 30.40
N GLU A 459 20.48 1.76 29.08
CA GLU A 459 20.53 3.08 28.45
C GLU A 459 19.38 3.98 28.86
N TYR A 460 18.17 3.43 29.04
CA TYR A 460 17.03 4.21 29.55
C TYR A 460 17.26 4.77 30.97
N CYS A 461 18.12 4.14 31.78
CA CYS A 461 18.48 4.66 33.10
C CYS A 461 19.53 5.79 33.03
N ARG A 462 20.19 5.97 31.87
CA ARG A 462 21.23 6.98 31.64
C ARG A 462 20.71 8.19 30.86
N ASP A 463 19.69 7.98 30.05
CA ASP A 463 19.05 9.00 29.23
C ASP A 463 17.52 9.05 29.50
N GLY A 464 17.03 10.22 29.89
CA GLY A 464 15.62 10.47 30.20
C GLY A 464 14.67 10.46 28.99
N TRP A 465 15.20 10.57 27.77
CA TRP A 465 14.43 10.52 26.53
C TRP A 465 14.10 9.08 26.11
N VAL A 466 14.98 8.15 26.48
CA VAL A 466 14.89 6.74 26.11
C VAL A 466 13.78 6.06 26.90
N GLU A 467 13.00 5.24 26.20
CA GLU A 467 11.93 4.46 26.80
C GLU A 467 12.48 3.15 27.36
N ILE A 468 11.78 2.51 28.30
CA ILE A 468 12.15 1.17 28.77
C ILE A 468 11.98 0.09 27.67
N ASP A 469 11.16 0.36 26.66
CA ASP A 469 10.85 -0.57 25.58
C ASP A 469 10.60 0.12 24.24
N ASN A 470 10.53 -0.70 23.18
CA ASN A 470 10.31 -0.28 21.80
C ASN A 470 8.84 -0.39 21.35
N ASN A 471 7.88 -0.43 22.28
CA ASN A 471 6.47 -0.66 21.93
C ASN A 471 5.89 0.46 21.06
N ILE A 472 6.46 1.67 21.10
CA ILE A 472 6.11 2.79 20.21
C ILE A 472 6.27 2.36 18.75
N CYS A 473 7.38 1.71 18.41
CA CYS A 473 7.64 1.19 17.07
C CYS A 473 6.70 0.03 16.69
N GLU A 474 6.53 -0.94 17.60
CA GLU A 474 5.62 -2.07 17.39
C GLU A 474 4.17 -1.60 17.14
N ASN A 475 3.73 -0.56 17.85
CA ASN A 475 2.41 0.05 17.68
C ASN A 475 2.27 0.71 16.31
N ALA A 476 3.30 1.42 15.84
CA ALA A 476 3.31 2.02 14.50
C ALA A 476 3.19 0.95 13.39
N LEU A 477 3.83 -0.21 13.55
CA LEU A 477 3.74 -1.33 12.60
C LEU A 477 2.34 -1.96 12.50
N ARG A 478 1.44 -1.72 13.47
CA ARG A 478 0.10 -2.35 13.47
C ARG A 478 -0.73 -1.97 12.25
N CYS A 479 -0.59 -0.76 11.70
CA CYS A 479 -1.31 -0.37 10.48
C CYS A 479 -0.89 -1.24 9.29
N VAL A 480 0.40 -1.53 9.16
CA VAL A 480 0.93 -2.43 8.13
C VAL A 480 0.45 -3.86 8.38
N ALA A 481 0.45 -4.30 9.63
CA ALA A 481 0.04 -5.65 10.03
C ALA A 481 -1.44 -5.94 9.73
N LEU A 482 -2.33 -4.95 9.86
CA LEU A 482 -3.73 -5.05 9.46
C LEU A 482 -3.88 -5.01 7.94
N GLY A 483 -3.16 -4.11 7.26
CA GLY A 483 -3.16 -4.00 5.81
C GLY A 483 -2.77 -5.30 5.09
N ARG A 484 -1.67 -5.94 5.52
CA ARG A 484 -1.19 -7.20 4.92
C ARG A 484 -2.19 -8.36 5.02
N ARG A 485 -3.10 -8.34 6.01
CA ARG A 485 -4.18 -9.33 6.12
C ARG A 485 -5.25 -9.12 5.05
N ASN A 486 -5.43 -7.91 4.55
CA ASN A 486 -6.50 -7.54 3.63
C ASN A 486 -6.11 -7.54 2.15
N TYR A 487 -4.90 -7.07 1.78
CA TYR A 487 -4.45 -7.04 0.37
C TYR A 487 -3.31 -8.00 0.03
N MET A 488 -2.91 -8.89 0.94
CA MET A 488 -2.01 -10.05 0.81
C MET A 488 -0.59 -9.83 0.27
N PHE A 489 -0.36 -8.95 -0.71
CA PHE A 489 0.94 -8.67 -1.31
C PHE A 489 1.01 -7.27 -1.95
N PHE A 490 2.23 -6.75 -2.12
CA PHE A 490 2.52 -5.65 -3.04
C PHE A 490 2.74 -6.16 -4.46
N GLY A 491 2.27 -5.41 -5.45
CA GLY A 491 2.35 -5.81 -6.86
C GLY A 491 3.76 -5.78 -7.45
N SER A 492 4.66 -4.99 -6.86
CA SER A 492 6.05 -4.81 -7.27
C SER A 492 6.83 -4.13 -6.13
N ASP A 493 8.15 -4.00 -6.28
CA ASP A 493 8.99 -3.21 -5.37
C ASP A 493 8.54 -1.73 -5.34
N ASN A 494 8.28 -1.13 -6.50
CA ASN A 494 7.72 0.22 -6.59
C ASN A 494 6.38 0.37 -5.84
N GLY A 495 5.56 -0.69 -5.83
CA GLY A 495 4.34 -0.71 -5.03
C GLY A 495 4.61 -0.73 -3.51
N GLY A 496 5.72 -1.31 -3.08
CA GLY A 496 6.21 -1.26 -1.70
C GLY A 496 6.73 0.13 -1.32
N GLU A 497 7.48 0.78 -2.20
CA GLU A 497 7.95 2.17 -2.03
C GLU A 497 6.78 3.15 -1.93
N SER A 498 5.81 3.04 -2.86
CA SER A 498 4.58 3.84 -2.81
C SER A 498 3.83 3.64 -1.50
N ALA A 499 3.75 2.40 -1.01
CA ALA A 499 3.12 2.11 0.27
C ALA A 499 3.88 2.73 1.45
N ALA A 500 5.21 2.70 1.45
CA ALA A 500 6.03 3.30 2.50
C ALA A 500 5.79 4.82 2.62
N ILE A 501 5.75 5.53 1.49
CA ILE A 501 5.43 6.96 1.43
C ILE A 501 4.07 7.24 2.08
N ILE A 502 3.03 6.54 1.63
CA ILE A 502 1.66 6.80 2.06
C ILE A 502 1.46 6.41 3.53
N TYR A 503 2.01 5.27 3.98
CA TYR A 503 1.93 4.88 5.39
C TYR A 503 2.62 5.89 6.31
N SER A 504 3.77 6.45 5.91
CA SER A 504 4.51 7.43 6.72
C SER A 504 3.66 8.66 7.00
N LEU A 505 3.08 9.23 5.94
CA LEU A 505 2.29 10.45 6.04
C LEU A 505 0.99 10.23 6.81
N LEU A 506 0.24 9.16 6.51
CA LEU A 506 -1.05 8.91 7.17
C LEU A 506 -0.91 8.42 8.60
N SER A 507 0.13 7.65 8.92
CA SER A 507 0.39 7.24 10.30
C SER A 507 0.87 8.43 11.13
N THR A 508 1.63 9.35 10.54
CA THR A 508 1.99 10.62 11.17
C THR A 508 0.77 11.51 11.43
N CYS A 509 -0.22 11.56 10.52
CA CYS A 509 -1.51 12.23 10.80
C CYS A 509 -2.16 11.67 12.07
N LYS A 510 -2.27 10.34 12.16
CA LYS A 510 -2.85 9.65 13.33
C LYS A 510 -2.10 9.96 14.63
N LEU A 511 -0.76 9.98 14.59
CA LEU A 511 0.06 10.29 15.77
C LEU A 511 -0.20 11.71 16.31
N ASN A 512 -0.52 12.65 15.44
CA ASN A 512 -0.79 14.06 15.76
C ASN A 512 -2.29 14.37 15.94
N GLY A 513 -3.17 13.38 15.90
CA GLY A 513 -4.63 13.60 16.03
C GLY A 513 -5.26 14.33 14.84
N VAL A 514 -4.59 14.35 13.68
CA VAL A 514 -5.05 14.99 12.46
C VAL A 514 -5.86 14.00 11.64
N GLU A 515 -7.04 14.41 11.17
CA GLU A 515 -7.89 13.58 10.32
C GLU A 515 -7.23 13.38 8.94
N PRO A 516 -6.81 12.14 8.57
CA PRO A 516 -5.97 11.93 7.40
C PRO A 516 -6.62 12.27 6.06
N GLU A 517 -7.94 12.10 5.91
CA GLU A 517 -8.64 12.38 4.64
C GLU A 517 -8.69 13.88 4.35
N SER A 518 -8.99 14.68 5.36
CA SER A 518 -9.07 16.14 5.31
C SER A 518 -7.70 16.75 5.02
N TRP A 519 -6.67 16.27 5.73
CA TRP A 519 -5.29 16.69 5.46
C TRP A 519 -4.86 16.34 4.03
N LEU A 520 -5.09 15.09 3.59
CA LEU A 520 -4.76 14.69 2.22
C LEU A 520 -5.51 15.50 1.16
N ARG A 521 -6.82 15.75 1.36
CA ARG A 521 -7.63 16.53 0.41
C ARG A 521 -7.02 17.92 0.21
N GLU A 522 -6.63 18.59 1.30
CA GLU A 522 -6.00 19.92 1.22
C GLU A 522 -4.60 19.86 0.59
N VAL A 523 -3.75 18.94 1.03
CA VAL A 523 -2.39 18.79 0.51
C VAL A 523 -2.41 18.46 -0.97
N ILE A 524 -3.21 17.47 -1.41
CA ILE A 524 -3.32 17.09 -2.83
C ILE A 524 -3.84 18.26 -3.67
N GLY A 525 -4.70 19.11 -3.12
CA GLY A 525 -5.23 20.30 -3.79
C GLY A 525 -4.20 21.42 -4.01
N LYS A 526 -3.11 21.46 -3.22
CA LYS A 526 -2.13 22.56 -3.24
C LYS A 526 -0.73 22.14 -3.67
N ILE A 527 -0.35 20.86 -3.50
CA ILE A 527 1.04 20.40 -3.56
C ILE A 527 1.74 20.68 -4.90
N ASN A 528 0.99 20.68 -6.01
CA ASN A 528 1.58 20.94 -7.34
C ASN A 528 1.99 22.41 -7.53
N ASP A 529 1.33 23.33 -6.82
CA ASP A 529 1.56 24.76 -6.94
C ASP A 529 2.32 25.32 -5.71
N TRP A 530 2.64 24.44 -4.74
CA TRP A 530 3.31 24.83 -3.51
C TRP A 530 4.81 25.01 -3.72
N PRO A 531 5.45 26.04 -3.15
CA PRO A 531 6.89 26.22 -3.26
C PRO A 531 7.66 25.01 -2.69
N SER A 532 8.59 24.45 -3.48
CA SER A 532 9.34 23.24 -3.10
C SER A 532 10.15 23.40 -1.82
N ASN A 533 10.71 24.58 -1.58
CA ASN A 533 11.45 24.92 -0.36
C ASN A 533 10.55 25.09 0.89
N ARG A 534 9.23 25.15 0.72
CA ARG A 534 8.23 25.32 1.80
C ARG A 534 7.33 24.10 1.97
N VAL A 535 7.68 22.96 1.37
CA VAL A 535 6.85 21.74 1.44
C VAL A 535 6.66 21.23 2.86
N HIS A 536 7.61 21.47 3.76
CA HIS A 536 7.52 21.12 5.18
C HIS A 536 6.33 21.80 5.89
N GLU A 537 5.85 22.94 5.39
CA GLU A 537 4.65 23.62 5.92
C GLU A 537 3.37 22.80 5.70
N LEU A 538 3.38 21.86 4.74
CA LEU A 538 2.26 20.96 4.48
C LEU A 538 2.30 19.66 5.32
N LEU A 539 3.29 19.49 6.21
CA LEU A 539 3.35 18.33 7.11
C LEU A 539 2.15 18.28 8.08
N PRO A 540 1.75 17.08 8.55
CA PRO A 540 0.47 16.91 9.24
C PRO A 540 0.22 17.83 10.43
N TRP A 541 1.22 18.08 11.29
CA TRP A 541 1.07 18.90 12.49
C TRP A 541 0.87 20.40 12.23
N ASN A 542 1.12 20.88 11.00
CA ASN A 542 0.82 22.27 10.62
C ASN A 542 -0.63 22.44 10.16
N PHE A 543 -1.39 21.35 10.06
CA PHE A 543 -2.77 21.37 9.60
C PHE A 543 -3.72 21.78 10.72
N SER A 544 -4.34 22.95 10.54
CA SER A 544 -5.50 23.36 11.33
C SER A 544 -6.75 23.06 10.51
N PRO A 545 -7.62 22.13 10.93
CA PRO A 545 -8.87 21.90 10.21
C PRO A 545 -9.67 23.20 10.21
N VAL A 546 -10.13 23.61 9.02
CA VAL A 546 -11.17 24.64 8.92
C VAL A 546 -12.40 24.05 9.60
N LYS A 547 -12.76 24.59 10.77
CA LYS A 547 -13.93 24.18 11.55
C LYS A 547 -15.23 24.47 10.83
#